data_AF-A0AA88R8F3-F1
#
_entry.id   AF-A0AA88R8F3-F1
#
_cell.length_a   1.000
_cell.length_b   1.000
_cell.length_c   1.000
_cell.angle_alpha   90.00
_cell.angle_beta   90.00
_cell.angle_gamma   90.00
#
_symmetry.space_group_name_H-M   'P 1'
#
loop_
_entity.id
_entity.type
_entity.pdbx_description
1 polymer ?
#
loop_
_entity_poly.entity_id
_entity_poly.type
_entity_poly.pdbx_seq_one_letter_code
_entity_poly.pdbx_strand_id
1 'polypeptide(L)'
;MAFPQEATASHGLKYGPFLSFHGKDTRKTFTADLFHALQTAKLGPFMDTGLERGEAITSGLEKAIESSEVSIIVFSPNYASSSWCLDEVLKILQQHHSEAKTHEILPLFYHVDPAVVRHQKKSFGAALAEHESRHGKEKVEQWKKALHECANLSGFTFPNASYRFRIDFIDAAVKWTRQKLGNRETVFCYDVFVSYTSEDIPTQFIQNIYATLQKSGFTHFEGEINRKENTVSEFDATINQSRSSIIVFSRSYSYSPWCLHQLAKIFEYSKTKRHVILPVFYMVDKENVIKQKDRMSQELDEKYNEQFNLWRESIKGVAELPAISISRGGATQR
;
A
#
# COMPACT_ATOMS: atom_id res chain seq x y z
N MET A 1 14.03 7.59 -45.74
CA MET A 1 12.76 7.56 -44.99
C MET A 1 13.13 7.28 -43.54
N ALA A 2 12.94 8.27 -42.66
CA ALA A 2 13.29 8.17 -41.25
C ALA A 2 12.12 7.53 -40.48
N PHE A 3 12.43 6.56 -39.62
CA PHE A 3 11.48 6.00 -38.66
C PHE A 3 11.12 7.08 -37.63
N PRO A 4 9.84 7.23 -37.24
CA PRO A 4 9.49 8.14 -36.16
C PRO A 4 10.10 7.62 -34.87
N GLN A 5 10.91 8.46 -34.24
CA GLN A 5 11.37 8.30 -32.87
C GLN A 5 10.16 8.54 -31.97
N GLU A 6 9.47 7.47 -31.57
CA GLU A 6 8.47 7.55 -30.51
C GLU A 6 9.19 7.97 -29.22
N ALA A 7 8.97 9.22 -28.83
CA ALA A 7 9.26 9.69 -27.50
C ALA A 7 8.44 8.84 -26.53
N THR A 8 9.09 7.88 -25.87
CA THR A 8 8.50 7.19 -24.72
C THR A 8 8.43 8.22 -23.60
N ALA A 9 7.34 8.98 -23.57
CA ALA A 9 6.95 9.75 -22.41
C ALA A 9 6.88 8.78 -21.24
N SER A 10 7.79 8.94 -20.28
CA SER A 10 7.67 8.30 -18.97
C SER A 10 6.42 8.86 -18.31
N HIS A 11 5.25 8.26 -18.58
CA HIS A 11 4.07 8.46 -17.76
C HIS A 11 4.36 7.82 -16.41
N GLY A 12 5.08 8.58 -15.56
CA GLY A 12 5.35 8.23 -14.18
C GLY A 12 4.03 7.85 -13.52
N LEU A 13 4.00 6.66 -12.96
CA LEU A 13 2.92 6.18 -12.13
C LEU A 13 2.68 7.17 -11.01
N LYS A 14 1.61 7.96 -11.13
CA LYS A 14 1.18 8.84 -10.06
C LYS A 14 0.24 8.04 -9.17
N TYR A 15 0.60 7.86 -7.91
CA TYR A 15 -0.22 7.20 -6.90
C TYR A 15 -1.45 8.05 -6.52
N GLY A 16 -2.43 7.36 -5.94
CA GLY A 16 -3.58 7.98 -5.30
C GLY A 16 -3.21 8.73 -4.01
N PRO A 17 -4.16 8.98 -3.11
CA PRO A 17 -3.92 9.78 -1.91
C PRO A 17 -2.93 9.09 -0.97
N PHE A 18 -1.90 9.80 -0.54
CA PHE A 18 -1.05 9.41 0.57
C PHE A 18 -1.72 9.76 1.91
N LEU A 19 -1.87 8.80 2.82
CA LEU A 19 -2.47 9.01 4.14
C LEU A 19 -1.38 9.17 5.21
N SER A 20 -1.29 10.36 5.81
CA SER A 20 -0.45 10.60 6.99
C SER A 20 -1.32 10.71 8.24
N PHE A 21 -0.96 9.98 9.30
CA PHE A 21 -1.77 9.85 10.51
C PHE A 21 -0.95 9.31 11.68
N HIS A 22 -1.42 9.56 12.90
CA HIS A 22 -0.84 8.95 14.09
C HIS A 22 -1.37 7.52 14.28
N GLY A 23 -0.49 6.53 14.08
CA GLY A 23 -0.87 5.12 14.12
C GLY A 23 -1.63 4.70 15.39
N LYS A 24 -1.16 5.14 16.56
CA LYS A 24 -1.79 4.80 17.85
C LYS A 24 -3.17 5.44 18.04
N ASP A 25 -3.45 6.58 17.41
CA ASP A 25 -4.74 7.26 17.55
C ASP A 25 -5.80 6.68 16.59
N THR A 26 -5.45 6.45 15.32
CA THR A 26 -6.47 6.26 14.28
C THR A 26 -6.29 5.05 13.36
N ARG A 27 -5.18 4.29 13.44
CA ARG A 27 -4.88 3.19 12.48
C ARG A 27 -6.03 2.20 12.34
N LYS A 28 -6.42 1.57 13.45
CA LYS A 28 -7.45 0.52 13.50
C LYS A 28 -8.88 1.07 13.60
N THR A 29 -9.04 2.39 13.49
CA THR A 29 -10.33 3.06 13.69
C THR A 29 -10.64 3.95 12.48
N PHE A 30 -10.50 5.26 12.61
CA PHE A 30 -10.92 6.21 11.58
C PHE A 30 -10.11 6.09 10.29
N THR A 31 -8.80 5.91 10.38
CA THR A 31 -7.95 5.84 9.18
C THR A 31 -8.17 4.55 8.39
N ALA A 32 -8.45 3.42 9.06
CA ALA A 32 -8.87 2.18 8.38
C ALA A 32 -10.16 2.39 7.58
N ASP A 33 -11.18 2.99 8.18
CA ASP A 33 -12.46 3.27 7.50
C ASP A 33 -12.25 4.20 6.29
N LEU A 34 -11.48 5.28 6.46
CA LEU A 34 -11.15 6.22 5.38
C LEU A 34 -10.41 5.52 4.23
N PHE A 35 -9.43 4.68 4.55
CA PHE A 35 -8.67 3.92 3.56
C PHE A 35 -9.56 2.96 2.78
N HIS A 36 -10.40 2.18 3.47
CA HIS A 36 -11.34 1.28 2.81
C HIS A 36 -12.35 2.03 1.92
N ALA A 37 -12.80 3.21 2.34
CA ALA A 37 -13.69 4.05 1.53
C ALA A 37 -12.98 4.56 0.26
N LEU A 38 -11.73 5.03 0.38
CA LEU A 38 -10.91 5.46 -0.76
C LEU A 38 -10.59 4.29 -1.72
N GLN A 39 -10.35 3.09 -1.19
CA GLN A 39 -10.18 1.87 -1.98
C GLN A 39 -11.45 1.48 -2.73
N THR A 40 -12.60 1.48 -2.04
CA THR A 40 -13.92 1.21 -2.63
C THR A 40 -14.23 2.23 -3.73
N ALA A 41 -13.82 3.48 -3.53
CA ALA A 41 -13.91 4.55 -4.50
C ALA A 41 -12.93 4.45 -5.67
N LYS A 42 -12.07 3.42 -5.70
CA LYS A 42 -11.02 3.15 -6.70
C LYS A 42 -9.97 4.25 -6.83
N LEU A 43 -9.68 4.94 -5.72
CA LEU A 43 -8.75 6.07 -5.68
C LEU A 43 -7.30 5.67 -5.33
N GLY A 44 -7.03 4.38 -5.08
CA GLY A 44 -5.66 3.87 -4.88
C GLY A 44 -4.89 4.52 -3.71
N PRO A 45 -5.45 4.55 -2.48
CA PRO A 45 -4.77 5.16 -1.35
C PRO A 45 -3.50 4.38 -0.97
N PHE A 46 -2.47 5.12 -0.58
CA PHE A 46 -1.30 4.60 0.11
C PHE A 46 -1.43 4.93 1.60
N MET A 47 -1.32 3.93 2.47
CA MET A 47 -1.32 4.11 3.92
C MET A 47 0.02 3.64 4.46
N ASP A 48 0.70 4.48 5.25
CA ASP A 48 1.85 4.02 6.01
C ASP A 48 1.41 3.02 7.09
N THR A 49 2.08 1.87 7.13
CA THR A 49 1.86 0.84 8.15
C THR A 49 2.46 1.25 9.51
N GLY A 50 3.30 2.29 9.53
CA GLY A 50 3.83 2.98 10.71
C GLY A 50 4.20 2.04 11.86
N LEU A 51 4.90 0.97 11.54
CA LEU A 51 5.67 0.24 12.54
C LEU A 51 6.76 1.20 12.98
N GLU A 52 6.70 1.65 14.24
CA GLU A 52 7.77 2.41 14.91
C GLU A 52 9.05 1.54 14.97
N ARG A 53 9.69 1.29 13.83
CA ARG A 53 11.07 0.83 13.74
C ARG A 53 11.87 2.09 13.46
N GLY A 54 12.45 2.62 14.53
CA GLY A 54 13.21 3.86 14.48
C GLY A 54 14.27 3.81 13.39
N GLU A 55 14.16 4.75 12.45
CA GLU A 55 15.18 5.37 11.62
C GLU A 55 14.47 6.43 10.76
N ALA A 56 15.16 7.19 9.92
CA ALA A 56 14.56 8.25 9.10
C ALA A 56 13.46 7.72 8.15
N ILE A 57 12.66 8.63 7.55
CA ILE A 57 11.72 8.29 6.46
C ILE A 57 12.43 7.32 5.50
N THR A 58 11.90 6.11 5.34
CA THR A 58 12.53 5.13 4.45
C THR A 58 12.45 5.66 3.02
N SER A 59 13.42 5.33 2.16
CA SER A 59 13.42 5.75 0.75
C SER A 59 12.16 5.34 -0.01
N GLY A 60 11.44 4.31 0.47
CA GLY A 60 10.14 3.90 -0.07
C GLY A 60 9.01 4.88 0.29
N LEU A 61 9.02 5.42 1.52
CA LEU A 61 7.99 6.36 1.97
C LEU A 61 8.14 7.73 1.31
N GLU A 62 9.37 8.22 1.13
CA GLU A 62 9.61 9.47 0.36
C GLU A 62 9.08 9.36 -1.06
N LYS A 63 9.36 8.24 -1.73
CA LYS A 63 8.86 7.97 -3.07
C LYS A 63 7.35 7.88 -3.13
N ALA A 64 6.71 7.33 -2.09
CA ALA A 64 5.25 7.27 -2.01
C ALA A 64 4.65 8.69 -1.95
N ILE A 65 5.22 9.58 -1.13
CA ILE A 65 4.78 10.97 -1.04
C ILE A 65 5.04 11.70 -2.37
N GLU A 66 6.24 11.56 -2.95
CA GLU A 66 6.62 12.18 -4.23
C GLU A 66 5.80 11.70 -5.43
N SER A 67 5.36 10.44 -5.38
CA SER A 67 4.58 9.85 -6.46
C SER A 67 3.07 10.07 -6.28
N SER A 68 2.60 10.49 -5.11
CA SER A 68 1.19 10.85 -4.87
C SER A 68 0.84 12.22 -5.45
N GLU A 69 -0.35 12.38 -6.02
CA GLU A 69 -0.85 13.71 -6.43
C GLU A 69 -1.52 14.47 -5.28
N VAL A 70 -1.96 13.74 -4.25
CA VAL A 70 -2.60 14.33 -3.09
C VAL A 70 -2.15 13.66 -1.80
N SER A 71 -2.13 14.41 -0.71
CA SER A 71 -1.96 13.86 0.65
C SER A 71 -3.14 14.24 1.53
N ILE A 72 -3.62 13.28 2.30
CA ILE A 72 -4.62 13.50 3.34
C ILE A 72 -3.92 13.37 4.69
N ILE A 73 -3.89 14.45 5.46
CA ILE A 73 -3.26 14.48 6.78
C ILE A 73 -4.37 14.40 7.83
N VAL A 74 -4.39 13.32 8.59
CA VAL A 74 -5.33 13.13 9.71
C VAL A 74 -4.68 13.65 10.99
N PHE A 75 -4.87 14.93 11.28
CA PHE A 75 -4.46 15.50 12.56
C PHE A 75 -5.34 14.95 13.67
N SER A 76 -4.71 14.30 14.65
CA SER A 76 -5.33 13.72 15.84
C SER A 76 -4.66 14.28 17.11
N PRO A 77 -5.22 14.05 18.32
CA PRO A 77 -4.72 14.66 19.55
C PRO A 77 -3.22 14.43 19.82
N ASN A 78 -2.67 13.27 19.47
CA ASN A 78 -1.27 12.92 19.72
C ASN A 78 -0.39 12.94 18.46
N TYR A 79 -0.87 13.52 17.36
CA TYR A 79 -0.14 13.50 16.08
C TYR A 79 1.29 14.02 16.19
N ALA A 80 1.49 15.15 16.89
CA ALA A 80 2.80 15.76 17.07
C ALA A 80 3.71 15.03 18.09
N SER A 81 3.26 13.96 18.73
CA SER A 81 4.12 13.14 19.61
C SER A 81 5.03 12.16 18.84
N SER A 82 4.72 11.95 17.57
CA SER A 82 5.52 11.12 16.67
C SER A 82 6.40 12.01 15.79
N SER A 83 7.71 11.94 15.99
CA SER A 83 8.67 12.63 15.11
C SER A 83 8.55 12.17 13.66
N TRP A 84 8.10 10.93 13.44
CA TRP A 84 7.83 10.39 12.11
C TRP A 84 6.66 11.13 11.44
N CYS A 85 5.53 11.29 12.14
CA CYS A 85 4.40 12.07 11.62
C CYS A 85 4.82 13.52 11.32
N LEU A 86 5.69 14.11 12.15
CA LEU A 86 6.20 15.47 11.91
C LEU A 86 7.12 15.55 10.68
N ASP A 87 7.98 14.55 10.46
CA ASP A 87 8.82 14.44 9.26
C ASP A 87 7.96 14.22 8.00
N GLU A 88 6.88 13.43 8.08
CA GLU A 88 5.92 13.26 6.98
C GLU A 88 5.25 14.58 6.58
N VAL A 89 4.70 15.36 7.54
CA VAL A 89 4.05 16.66 7.23
C VAL A 89 5.03 17.62 6.58
N LEU A 90 6.28 17.64 7.05
CA LEU A 90 7.33 18.48 6.47
C LEU A 90 7.60 18.09 5.00
N LYS A 91 7.76 16.79 4.72
CA LYS A 91 7.99 16.30 3.35
C LYS A 91 6.78 16.54 2.44
N ILE A 92 5.56 16.31 2.93
CA ILE A 92 4.32 16.59 2.21
C ILE A 92 4.26 18.08 1.82
N LEU A 93 4.56 18.98 2.76
CA LEU A 93 4.56 20.42 2.49
C LEU A 93 5.65 20.82 1.49
N GLN A 94 6.84 20.20 1.56
CA GLN A 94 7.89 20.41 0.57
C GLN A 94 7.43 20.00 -0.85
N GLN A 95 6.72 18.87 -0.98
CA GLN A 95 6.15 18.46 -2.27
C GLN A 95 5.06 19.40 -2.76
N HIS A 96 4.21 19.90 -1.86
CA HIS A 96 3.20 20.92 -2.18
C HIS A 96 3.82 22.21 -2.73
N HIS A 97 4.98 22.61 -2.22
CA HIS A 97 5.71 23.80 -2.67
C HIS A 97 6.65 23.57 -3.86
N SER A 98 6.81 22.33 -4.34
CA SER A 98 7.70 22.02 -5.46
C SER A 98 7.30 22.75 -6.75
N GLU A 99 8.25 22.97 -7.66
CA GLU A 99 8.07 23.77 -8.89
C GLU A 99 6.93 23.26 -9.79
N ALA A 100 6.60 21.97 -9.71
CA ALA A 100 5.49 21.38 -10.44
C ALA A 100 4.11 21.77 -9.88
N LYS A 101 4.01 22.19 -8.60
CA LYS A 101 2.78 22.60 -7.88
C LYS A 101 1.58 21.65 -8.06
N THR A 102 1.80 20.36 -8.31
CA THR A 102 0.70 19.41 -8.57
C THR A 102 0.24 18.65 -7.34
N HIS A 103 0.90 18.83 -6.19
CA HIS A 103 0.61 18.07 -4.98
C HIS A 103 -0.39 18.80 -4.09
N GLU A 104 -1.60 18.29 -3.93
CA GLU A 104 -2.64 18.93 -3.10
C GLU A 104 -2.71 18.30 -1.70
N ILE A 105 -2.99 19.12 -0.68
CA ILE A 105 -3.08 18.65 0.70
C ILE A 105 -4.50 18.83 1.22
N LEU A 106 -5.05 17.78 1.83
CA LEU A 106 -6.29 17.83 2.60
C LEU A 106 -6.02 17.59 4.09
N PRO A 107 -6.07 18.62 4.94
CA PRO A 107 -6.05 18.43 6.38
C PRO A 107 -7.43 17.97 6.89
N LEU A 108 -7.45 16.88 7.64
CA LEU A 108 -8.59 16.38 8.40
C LEU A 108 -8.31 16.54 9.89
N PHE A 109 -9.15 17.29 10.60
CA PHE A 109 -9.00 17.54 12.03
C PHE A 109 -9.92 16.59 12.81
N TYR A 110 -9.35 15.47 13.27
CA TYR A 110 -10.08 14.38 13.93
C TYR A 110 -9.91 14.47 15.46
N HIS A 111 -10.99 14.84 16.16
CA HIS A 111 -10.99 15.10 17.61
C HIS A 111 -9.94 16.14 18.08
N VAL A 112 -9.51 17.01 17.18
CA VAL A 112 -8.62 18.14 17.47
C VAL A 112 -9.18 19.39 16.81
N ASP A 113 -9.08 20.53 17.51
CA ASP A 113 -9.44 21.83 16.95
C ASP A 113 -8.33 22.29 15.99
N PRO A 114 -8.64 22.76 14.76
CA PRO A 114 -7.65 23.30 13.83
C PRO A 114 -6.72 24.36 14.46
N ALA A 115 -7.22 25.19 15.37
CA ALA A 115 -6.43 26.21 16.06
C ALA A 115 -5.35 25.62 16.98
N VAL A 116 -5.58 24.42 17.51
CA VAL A 116 -4.59 23.69 18.32
C VAL A 116 -3.41 23.27 17.44
N VAL A 117 -3.68 22.78 16.22
CA VAL A 117 -2.63 22.39 15.26
C VAL A 117 -1.90 23.62 14.72
N ARG A 118 -2.65 24.64 14.28
CA ARG A 118 -2.14 25.88 13.67
C ARG A 118 -1.21 26.67 14.57
N HIS A 119 -1.52 26.71 15.87
CA HIS A 119 -0.76 27.47 16.86
C HIS A 119 0.01 26.57 17.83
N GLN A 120 0.07 25.26 17.53
CA GLN A 120 0.78 24.25 18.32
C GLN A 120 0.51 24.36 19.83
N LYS A 121 -0.77 24.46 20.21
CA LYS A 121 -1.21 24.57 21.61
C LYS A 121 -1.45 23.17 22.20
N LYS A 122 -1.73 23.11 23.52
CA LYS A 122 -2.11 21.87 24.22
C LYS A 122 -1.12 20.72 23.95
N SER A 123 -1.61 19.56 23.53
CA SER A 123 -0.79 18.36 23.26
C SER A 123 0.29 18.59 22.20
N PHE A 124 0.01 19.40 21.17
CA PHE A 124 1.00 19.70 20.12
C PHE A 124 2.18 20.50 20.67
N GLY A 125 1.90 21.51 21.49
CA GLY A 125 2.96 22.33 22.09
C GLY A 125 3.81 21.54 23.08
N ALA A 126 3.17 20.71 23.92
CA ALA A 126 3.88 19.85 24.85
C ALA A 126 4.80 18.85 24.13
N ALA A 127 4.31 18.20 23.07
CA ALA A 127 5.09 17.24 22.29
C ALA A 127 6.28 17.90 21.57
N LEU A 128 6.09 19.08 20.97
CA LEU A 128 7.17 19.80 20.29
C LEU A 128 8.25 20.28 21.28
N ALA A 129 7.89 20.66 22.50
CA ALA A 129 8.84 21.00 23.54
C ALA A 129 9.69 19.78 23.98
N GLU A 130 9.07 18.60 24.08
CA GLU A 130 9.81 17.35 24.34
C GLU A 130 10.79 17.04 23.19
N HIS A 131 10.32 17.18 21.95
CA HIS A 131 11.14 16.93 20.77
C HIS A 131 12.33 17.90 20.63
N GLU A 132 12.22 19.15 21.09
CA GLU A 132 13.29 20.14 21.01
C GLU A 132 14.56 19.66 21.73
N SER A 133 14.40 18.95 22.85
CA SER A 133 15.51 18.35 23.59
C SER A 133 16.21 17.19 22.85
N ARG A 134 15.48 16.47 21.99
CA ARG A 134 15.96 15.26 21.30
C ARG A 134 16.48 15.52 19.89
N HIS A 135 15.87 16.46 19.17
CA HIS A 135 16.13 16.70 17.74
C HIS A 135 16.71 18.09 17.46
N GLY A 136 16.77 18.95 18.48
CA GLY A 136 17.27 20.31 18.35
C GLY A 136 16.22 21.30 17.84
N LYS A 137 16.44 22.57 18.20
CA LYS A 137 15.52 23.67 17.92
C LYS A 137 15.25 23.89 16.44
N GLU A 138 16.28 23.79 15.60
CA GLU A 138 16.14 24.03 14.16
C GLU A 138 15.13 23.08 13.51
N LYS A 139 15.23 21.77 13.79
CA LYS A 139 14.29 20.78 13.24
C LYS A 139 12.86 21.01 13.73
N VAL A 140 12.71 21.33 15.02
CA VAL A 140 11.40 21.64 15.62
C VAL A 140 10.76 22.89 15.00
N GLU A 141 11.54 23.92 14.66
CA GLU A 141 11.01 25.10 13.96
C GLU A 141 10.52 24.77 12.54
N GLN A 142 11.20 23.86 11.82
CA GLN A 142 10.71 23.37 10.53
C GLN A 142 9.37 22.64 10.67
N TRP A 143 9.25 21.77 11.68
CA TRP A 143 7.98 21.08 11.99
C TRP A 143 6.86 22.04 12.39
N LYS A 144 7.15 23.04 13.23
CA LYS A 144 6.17 24.08 13.63
C LYS A 144 5.65 24.83 12.40
N LYS A 145 6.54 25.25 11.50
CA LYS A 145 6.17 25.91 10.25
C LYS A 145 5.31 25.00 9.38
N ALA A 146 5.68 23.73 9.25
CA ALA A 146 4.93 22.78 8.44
C ALA A 146 3.51 22.53 8.97
N LEU A 147 3.38 22.31 10.28
CA LEU A 147 2.07 22.17 10.94
C LEU A 147 1.22 23.43 10.78
N HIS A 148 1.82 24.61 10.93
CA HIS A 148 1.14 25.89 10.78
C HIS A 148 0.56 26.06 9.37
N GLU A 149 1.39 25.86 8.34
CA GLU A 149 0.97 26.00 6.94
C GLU A 149 -0.08 24.97 6.55
N CYS A 150 0.13 23.68 6.86
CA CYS A 150 -0.85 22.63 6.56
C CYS A 150 -2.19 22.87 7.27
N ALA A 151 -2.20 23.37 8.51
CA ALA A 151 -3.43 23.69 9.23
C ALA A 151 -4.11 25.01 8.79
N ASN A 152 -3.46 25.79 7.92
CA ASN A 152 -4.06 26.96 7.27
C ASN A 152 -4.73 26.61 5.93
N LEU A 153 -4.51 25.41 5.40
CA LEU A 153 -5.18 24.94 4.19
C LEU A 153 -6.65 24.58 4.48
N SER A 154 -7.48 24.67 3.44
CA SER A 154 -8.89 24.29 3.52
C SER A 154 -9.02 22.78 3.80
N GLY A 155 -9.73 22.44 4.88
CA GLY A 155 -9.92 21.06 5.32
C GLY A 155 -11.24 20.83 6.01
N PHE A 156 -11.42 19.63 6.57
CA PHE A 156 -12.63 19.26 7.28
C PHE A 156 -12.35 19.03 8.76
N THR A 157 -13.23 19.53 9.63
CA THR A 157 -13.16 19.29 11.08
C THR A 157 -14.24 18.30 11.49
N PHE A 158 -13.87 17.28 12.26
CA PHE A 158 -14.83 16.27 12.72
C PHE A 158 -15.79 16.88 13.74
N PRO A 159 -17.11 16.92 13.48
CA PRO A 159 -18.08 17.68 14.29
C PRO A 159 -18.45 17.00 15.62
N ASN A 160 -17.84 15.86 15.95
CA ASN A 160 -17.83 15.24 17.27
C ASN A 160 -19.25 15.00 17.87
N ALA A 161 -20.06 14.10 17.30
CA ALA A 161 -21.41 13.87 17.86
C ALA A 161 -22.16 12.55 17.51
N SER A 162 -21.68 11.62 16.68
CA SER A 162 -22.34 10.33 16.39
C SER A 162 -21.60 9.56 15.28
N TYR A 163 -21.96 8.29 15.06
CA TYR A 163 -21.49 7.47 13.93
C TYR A 163 -21.84 8.06 12.55
N ARG A 164 -23.02 8.68 12.38
CA ARG A 164 -23.44 9.25 11.09
C ARG A 164 -22.48 10.35 10.61
N PHE A 165 -22.01 11.19 11.54
CA PHE A 165 -21.02 12.22 11.21
C PHE A 165 -19.66 11.63 10.79
N ARG A 166 -19.32 10.40 11.20
CA ARG A 166 -18.10 9.72 10.74
C ARG A 166 -18.20 9.37 9.26
N ILE A 167 -19.33 8.81 8.83
CA ILE A 167 -19.57 8.48 7.42
C ILE A 167 -19.53 9.75 6.58
N ASP A 168 -20.27 10.80 6.97
CA ASP A 168 -20.31 12.05 6.21
C ASP A 168 -18.92 12.69 6.09
N PHE A 169 -18.10 12.59 7.15
CA PHE A 169 -16.73 13.10 7.18
C PHE A 169 -15.81 12.32 6.24
N ILE A 170 -15.91 10.99 6.21
CA ILE A 170 -15.18 10.14 5.26
C ILE A 170 -15.62 10.44 3.82
N ASP A 171 -16.93 10.52 3.58
CA ASP A 171 -17.48 10.82 2.26
C ASP A 171 -17.02 12.17 1.73
N ALA A 172 -16.93 13.18 2.60
CA ALA A 172 -16.38 14.49 2.24
C ALA A 172 -14.91 14.37 1.79
N ALA A 173 -14.08 13.62 2.51
CA ALA A 173 -12.69 13.38 2.13
C ALA A 173 -12.56 12.59 0.81
N VAL A 174 -13.38 11.56 0.61
CA VAL A 174 -13.42 10.76 -0.64
C VAL A 174 -13.85 11.62 -1.82
N LYS A 175 -14.89 12.45 -1.67
CA LYS A 175 -15.37 13.37 -2.71
C LYS A 175 -14.32 14.40 -3.08
N TRP A 176 -13.69 15.03 -2.08
CA TRP A 176 -12.59 15.97 -2.31
C TRP A 176 -11.46 15.31 -3.08
N THR A 177 -11.05 14.11 -2.67
CA THR A 177 -9.96 13.36 -3.30
C THR A 177 -10.28 13.05 -4.76
N ARG A 178 -11.48 12.55 -5.05
CA ARG A 178 -11.92 12.27 -6.42
C ARG A 178 -11.94 13.54 -7.28
N GLN A 179 -12.39 14.67 -6.73
CA GLN A 179 -12.40 15.93 -7.45
C GLN A 179 -10.98 16.36 -7.86
N LYS A 180 -10.00 16.17 -6.96
CA LYS A 180 -8.60 16.55 -7.21
C LYS A 180 -7.89 15.62 -8.17
N LEU A 181 -8.13 14.31 -8.10
CA LEU A 181 -7.53 13.33 -9.00
C LEU A 181 -8.22 13.28 -10.38
N GLY A 182 -9.45 13.77 -10.50
CA GLY A 182 -10.27 13.73 -11.71
C GLY A 182 -10.81 12.32 -12.04
N ASN A 183 -11.55 12.20 -13.15
CA ASN A 183 -12.08 10.92 -13.65
C ASN A 183 -10.99 10.11 -14.38
N ARG A 184 -9.86 9.84 -13.72
CA ARG A 184 -8.82 8.96 -14.26
C ARG A 184 -9.15 7.51 -13.91
N GLU A 185 -8.98 6.61 -14.87
CA GLU A 185 -9.08 5.16 -14.62
C GLU A 185 -8.10 4.72 -13.53
N THR A 186 -8.48 3.68 -12.80
CA THR A 186 -7.77 3.07 -11.67
C THR A 186 -6.26 3.25 -11.72
N VAL A 187 -5.76 4.06 -10.79
CA VAL A 187 -4.33 4.17 -10.49
C VAL A 187 -3.91 2.92 -9.74
N PHE A 188 -2.98 2.16 -10.31
CA PHE A 188 -2.31 1.05 -9.63
C PHE A 188 -1.22 1.61 -8.71
N CYS A 189 -1.23 1.22 -7.43
CA CYS A 189 -0.24 1.63 -6.43
C CYS A 189 1.06 0.81 -6.50
N TYR A 190 1.03 -0.33 -7.20
CA TYR A 190 2.20 -1.19 -7.38
C TYR A 190 2.27 -1.67 -8.82
N ASP A 191 3.47 -1.82 -9.35
CA ASP A 191 3.67 -2.53 -10.62
C ASP A 191 3.51 -4.03 -10.41
N VAL A 192 4.07 -4.56 -9.31
CA VAL A 192 4.16 -6.01 -9.08
C VAL A 192 3.78 -6.40 -7.66
N PHE A 193 2.83 -7.34 -7.55
CA PHE A 193 2.58 -8.13 -6.33
C PHE A 193 3.36 -9.44 -6.39
N VAL A 194 4.00 -9.86 -5.29
CA VAL A 194 4.72 -11.15 -5.23
C VAL A 194 4.03 -12.06 -4.23
N SER A 195 3.46 -13.17 -4.71
CA SER A 195 2.84 -14.21 -3.91
C SER A 195 3.81 -15.36 -3.69
N TYR A 196 4.10 -15.70 -2.44
CA TYR A 196 5.04 -16.76 -2.08
C TYR A 196 4.75 -17.29 -0.67
N THR A 197 5.35 -18.44 -0.33
CA THR A 197 5.38 -18.96 1.04
C THR A 197 6.80 -18.93 1.61
N SER A 198 6.96 -18.55 2.88
CA SER A 198 8.26 -18.51 3.57
C SER A 198 8.68 -19.86 4.15
N GLU A 199 7.86 -20.91 4.02
CA GLU A 199 8.13 -22.22 4.64
C GLU A 199 9.33 -22.94 4.01
N ASP A 200 9.50 -22.79 2.70
CA ASP A 200 10.50 -23.53 1.92
C ASP A 200 11.24 -22.68 0.87
N ILE A 201 10.93 -21.38 0.81
CA ILE A 201 11.66 -20.41 -0.02
C ILE A 201 12.62 -19.62 0.88
N PRO A 202 13.93 -19.60 0.60
CA PRO A 202 14.89 -18.80 1.36
C PRO A 202 14.55 -17.31 1.31
N THR A 203 14.58 -16.62 2.45
CA THR A 203 14.31 -15.18 2.53
C THR A 203 15.16 -14.36 1.55
N GLN A 204 16.43 -14.72 1.38
CA GLN A 204 17.34 -14.05 0.46
C GLN A 204 16.86 -14.11 -1.00
N PHE A 205 16.19 -15.20 -1.40
CA PHE A 205 15.66 -15.34 -2.75
C PHE A 205 14.58 -14.29 -3.04
N ILE A 206 13.66 -14.10 -2.09
CA ILE A 206 12.59 -13.10 -2.19
C ILE A 206 13.16 -11.68 -2.13
N GLN A 207 14.09 -11.42 -1.22
CA GLN A 207 14.79 -10.13 -1.15
C GLN A 207 15.48 -9.78 -2.46
N ASN A 208 16.07 -10.77 -3.15
CA ASN A 208 16.69 -10.54 -4.45
C ASN A 208 15.66 -10.20 -5.54
N ILE A 209 14.46 -10.78 -5.51
CA ILE A 209 13.37 -10.39 -6.42
C ILE A 209 13.01 -8.93 -6.20
N TYR A 210 12.77 -8.51 -4.94
CA TYR A 210 12.43 -7.14 -4.60
C TYR A 210 13.54 -6.14 -4.97
N ALA A 211 14.78 -6.45 -4.63
CA ALA A 211 15.94 -5.62 -5.00
C ALA A 211 16.07 -5.48 -6.53
N THR A 212 15.78 -6.56 -7.28
CA THR A 212 15.82 -6.52 -8.76
C THR A 212 14.69 -5.67 -9.32
N LEU A 213 13.46 -5.84 -8.83
CA LEU A 213 12.30 -5.02 -9.22
C LEU A 213 12.59 -3.54 -8.98
N GLN A 214 13.10 -3.20 -7.79
CA GLN A 214 13.49 -1.84 -7.42
C GLN A 214 14.57 -1.28 -8.34
N LYS A 215 15.63 -2.05 -8.60
CA LYS A 215 16.73 -1.65 -9.49
C LYS A 215 16.26 -1.44 -10.92
N SER A 216 15.25 -2.19 -11.36
CA SER A 216 14.62 -2.07 -12.67
C SER A 216 13.52 -1.00 -12.73
N GLY A 217 13.27 -0.27 -11.63
CA GLY A 217 12.31 0.83 -11.58
C GLY A 217 10.84 0.41 -11.37
N PHE A 218 10.59 -0.86 -11.05
CA PHE A 218 9.24 -1.35 -10.74
C PHE A 218 8.91 -1.16 -9.26
N THR A 219 7.74 -0.58 -9.02
CA THR A 219 7.18 -0.42 -7.68
C THR A 219 6.54 -1.74 -7.24
N HIS A 220 6.74 -2.14 -5.99
CA HIS A 220 6.25 -3.42 -5.48
C HIS A 220 5.87 -3.30 -4.01
N PHE A 221 5.00 -4.20 -3.56
CA PHE A 221 4.65 -4.28 -2.15
C PHE A 221 5.76 -5.05 -1.40
N GLU A 222 6.59 -4.32 -0.65
CA GLU A 222 7.61 -4.87 0.25
C GLU A 222 7.01 -5.01 1.65
N GLY A 223 6.39 -6.15 1.89
CA GLY A 223 5.97 -6.57 3.22
C GLY A 223 6.20 -8.05 3.35
N GLU A 224 7.09 -8.46 4.26
CA GLU A 224 6.81 -9.69 5.00
C GLU A 224 5.46 -9.43 5.62
N ILE A 225 4.42 -10.01 5.04
CA ILE A 225 3.10 -9.94 5.65
C ILE A 225 3.30 -10.53 7.02
N ASN A 226 3.13 -9.69 8.05
CA ASN A 226 3.05 -10.17 9.40
C ASN A 226 1.78 -11.03 9.45
N ARG A 227 1.93 -12.35 9.24
CA ARG A 227 0.84 -13.34 9.07
C ARG A 227 -0.15 -13.34 10.25
N LYS A 228 0.16 -12.63 11.33
CA LYS A 228 -0.65 -12.47 12.55
C LYS A 228 -1.45 -11.17 12.63
N GLU A 229 -1.16 -10.16 11.80
CA GLU A 229 -1.75 -8.81 11.95
C GLU A 229 -2.58 -8.34 10.76
N ASN A 230 -2.36 -8.90 9.55
CA ASN A 230 -3.05 -8.44 8.34
C ASN A 230 -4.37 -9.18 8.10
N THR A 231 -5.37 -8.45 7.62
CA THR A 231 -6.70 -9.01 7.29
C THR A 231 -6.79 -9.41 5.81
N VAL A 232 -7.65 -10.39 5.48
CA VAL A 232 -7.89 -10.84 4.10
C VAL A 232 -8.24 -9.68 3.15
N SER A 233 -8.95 -8.66 3.65
CA SER A 233 -9.32 -7.46 2.89
C SER A 233 -8.14 -6.58 2.49
N GLU A 234 -7.10 -6.47 3.32
CA GLU A 234 -5.90 -5.68 2.99
C GLU A 234 -5.17 -6.27 1.78
N PHE A 235 -5.14 -7.60 1.69
CA PHE A 235 -4.49 -8.32 0.61
C PHE A 235 -5.20 -8.26 -0.72
N ASP A 236 -6.51 -8.48 -0.70
CA ASP A 236 -7.35 -8.33 -1.88
C ASP A 236 -7.17 -6.93 -2.48
N ALA A 237 -7.01 -5.93 -1.61
CA ALA A 237 -6.76 -4.58 -2.03
C ALA A 237 -5.35 -4.37 -2.60
N THR A 238 -4.29 -4.91 -2.00
CA THR A 238 -2.92 -4.84 -2.57
C THR A 238 -2.84 -5.52 -3.94
N ILE A 239 -3.47 -6.68 -4.10
CA ILE A 239 -3.55 -7.39 -5.38
C ILE A 239 -4.26 -6.52 -6.42
N ASN A 240 -5.41 -5.94 -6.05
CA ASN A 240 -6.19 -5.06 -6.93
C ASN A 240 -5.47 -3.75 -7.28
N GLN A 241 -4.55 -3.30 -6.42
CA GLN A 241 -3.69 -2.14 -6.66
C GLN A 241 -2.43 -2.47 -7.45
N SER A 242 -2.20 -3.73 -7.82
CA SER A 242 -1.03 -4.15 -8.59
C SER A 242 -1.35 -4.33 -10.07
N ARG A 243 -0.45 -3.95 -10.97
CA ARG A 243 -0.62 -4.19 -12.43
C ARG A 243 -0.35 -5.62 -12.84
N SER A 244 0.53 -6.29 -12.11
CA SER A 244 1.00 -7.63 -12.40
C SER A 244 1.25 -8.40 -11.10
N SER A 245 1.25 -9.72 -11.19
CA SER A 245 1.57 -10.60 -10.06
C SER A 245 2.63 -11.62 -10.45
N ILE A 246 3.67 -11.76 -9.63
CA ILE A 246 4.61 -12.89 -9.66
C ILE A 246 4.11 -13.93 -8.65
N ILE A 247 3.89 -15.16 -9.11
CA ILE A 247 3.48 -16.27 -8.25
C ILE A 247 4.65 -17.25 -8.13
N VAL A 248 5.27 -17.32 -6.96
CA VAL A 248 6.40 -18.22 -6.72
C VAL A 248 5.88 -19.54 -6.16
N PHE A 249 5.60 -20.49 -7.05
CA PHE A 249 5.23 -21.86 -6.67
C PHE A 249 6.44 -22.58 -6.07
N SER A 250 6.28 -23.10 -4.86
CA SER A 250 7.22 -23.97 -4.16
C SER A 250 6.50 -25.24 -3.68
N ARG A 251 7.23 -26.14 -3.00
CA ARG A 251 6.66 -27.40 -2.51
C ARG A 251 5.58 -27.15 -1.47
N SER A 252 5.71 -26.08 -0.69
CA SER A 252 4.80 -25.72 0.39
C SER A 252 3.70 -24.74 0.01
N TYR A 253 3.70 -24.21 -1.22
CA TYR A 253 2.74 -23.17 -1.63
C TYR A 253 1.30 -23.64 -1.50
N SER A 254 0.98 -24.86 -1.97
CA SER A 254 -0.36 -25.43 -1.92
C SER A 254 -0.83 -25.84 -0.52
N TYR A 255 0.07 -25.85 0.47
CA TYR A 255 -0.29 -26.12 1.88
C TYR A 255 -0.60 -24.84 2.66
N SER A 256 -0.48 -23.67 2.03
CA SER A 256 -0.80 -22.38 2.64
C SER A 256 -2.18 -21.91 2.16
N PRO A 257 -3.24 -21.96 3.01
CA PRO A 257 -4.56 -21.41 2.68
C PRO A 257 -4.48 -19.93 2.26
N TRP A 258 -3.52 -19.21 2.82
CA TRP A 258 -3.20 -17.82 2.49
C TRP A 258 -2.73 -17.64 1.04
N CYS A 259 -1.74 -18.45 0.62
CA CYS A 259 -1.22 -18.41 -0.74
C CYS A 259 -2.28 -18.85 -1.77
N LEU A 260 -3.16 -19.78 -1.38
CA LEU A 260 -4.27 -20.24 -2.21
C LEU A 260 -5.37 -19.18 -2.35
N HIS A 261 -5.70 -18.47 -1.27
CA HIS A 261 -6.60 -17.32 -1.32
C HIS A 261 -6.08 -16.23 -2.26
N GLN A 262 -4.83 -15.82 -2.10
CA GLN A 262 -4.18 -14.83 -2.97
C GLN A 262 -4.18 -15.29 -4.44
N LEU A 263 -3.82 -16.55 -4.69
CA LEU A 263 -3.79 -17.12 -6.04
C LEU A 263 -5.18 -17.08 -6.70
N ALA A 264 -6.22 -17.47 -5.97
CA ALA A 264 -7.59 -17.42 -6.47
C ALA A 264 -8.03 -16.01 -6.81
N LYS A 265 -7.68 -15.04 -5.95
CA LYS A 265 -8.04 -13.66 -6.19
C LYS A 265 -7.32 -13.06 -7.39
N ILE A 266 -6.02 -13.33 -7.52
CA ILE A 266 -5.21 -12.92 -8.67
C ILE A 266 -5.76 -13.54 -9.97
N PHE A 267 -6.10 -14.83 -9.93
CA PHE A 267 -6.66 -15.52 -11.08
C PHE A 267 -8.02 -14.94 -11.50
N GLU A 268 -8.93 -14.69 -10.56
CA GLU A 268 -10.19 -14.01 -10.81
C GLU A 268 -9.98 -12.63 -11.45
N TYR A 269 -9.05 -11.83 -10.93
CA TYR A 269 -8.76 -10.50 -11.46
C TYR A 269 -8.17 -10.54 -12.87
N SER A 270 -7.31 -11.52 -13.18
CA SER A 270 -6.77 -11.68 -14.53
C SER A 270 -7.82 -12.00 -15.59
N LYS A 271 -8.96 -12.59 -15.21
CA LYS A 271 -10.08 -12.84 -16.13
C LYS A 271 -10.86 -11.58 -16.49
N THR A 272 -10.87 -10.59 -15.60
CA THR A 272 -11.74 -9.41 -15.70
C THR A 272 -10.99 -8.11 -16.02
N LYS A 273 -9.66 -8.10 -15.88
CA LYS A 273 -8.80 -6.93 -16.10
C LYS A 273 -7.55 -7.31 -16.87
N ARG A 274 -6.82 -6.30 -17.38
CA ARG A 274 -5.49 -6.45 -17.97
C ARG A 274 -4.42 -6.68 -16.88
N HIS A 275 -4.56 -7.74 -16.10
CA HIS A 275 -3.63 -8.12 -15.03
C HIS A 275 -2.70 -9.23 -15.53
N VAL A 276 -1.39 -8.98 -15.55
CA VAL A 276 -0.41 -9.96 -16.03
C VAL A 276 0.03 -10.86 -14.88
N ILE A 277 0.04 -12.17 -15.11
CA ILE A 277 0.52 -13.15 -14.12
C ILE A 277 1.79 -13.79 -14.65
N LEU A 278 2.85 -13.79 -13.84
CA LEU A 278 4.12 -14.48 -14.10
C LEU A 278 4.31 -15.61 -13.06
N PRO A 279 4.07 -16.87 -13.42
CA PRO A 279 4.41 -18.00 -12.58
C PRO A 279 5.93 -18.22 -12.55
N VAL A 280 6.46 -18.46 -11.36
CA VAL A 280 7.85 -18.86 -11.11
C VAL A 280 7.82 -20.18 -10.34
N PHE A 281 8.33 -21.25 -10.95
CA PHE A 281 8.45 -22.56 -10.31
C PHE A 281 9.80 -22.65 -9.60
N TYR A 282 9.80 -22.49 -8.27
CA TYR A 282 11.00 -22.53 -7.44
C TYR A 282 11.26 -23.95 -6.91
N MET A 283 12.28 -24.62 -7.45
CA MET A 283 12.69 -25.97 -7.06
C MET A 283 11.58 -27.04 -7.11
N VAL A 284 10.53 -26.77 -7.88
CA VAL A 284 9.42 -27.66 -8.17
C VAL A 284 9.20 -27.73 -9.67
N ASP A 285 8.63 -28.82 -10.14
CA ASP A 285 8.15 -28.91 -11.51
C ASP A 285 6.65 -28.60 -11.61
N LYS A 286 6.26 -28.11 -12.80
CA LYS A 286 4.89 -27.73 -13.11
C LYS A 286 3.91 -28.88 -12.91
N GLU A 287 4.29 -30.10 -13.29
CA GLU A 287 3.42 -31.28 -13.17
C GLU A 287 3.11 -31.62 -11.71
N ASN A 288 4.09 -31.49 -10.83
CA ASN A 288 3.95 -31.75 -9.40
C ASN A 288 3.09 -30.68 -8.74
N VAL A 289 3.24 -29.41 -9.10
CA VAL A 289 2.35 -28.33 -8.62
C VAL A 289 0.91 -28.58 -9.07
N ILE A 290 0.70 -29.01 -10.32
CA ILE A 290 -0.64 -29.36 -10.81
C ILE A 290 -1.17 -30.61 -10.09
N LYS A 291 -0.35 -31.63 -9.83
CA LYS A 291 -0.74 -32.86 -9.11
C LYS A 291 -1.01 -32.61 -7.61
N GLN A 292 -0.38 -31.61 -7.00
CA GLN A 292 -0.64 -31.24 -5.60
C GLN A 292 -2.09 -30.83 -5.37
N LYS A 293 -2.82 -30.38 -6.40
CA LYS A 293 -4.28 -30.12 -6.36
C LYS A 293 -5.10 -31.34 -5.93
N ASP A 294 -4.61 -32.54 -6.22
CA ASP A 294 -5.35 -33.80 -6.00
C ASP A 294 -5.18 -34.31 -4.56
N ARG A 295 -4.17 -33.82 -3.82
CA ARG A 295 -3.95 -34.15 -2.39
C ARG A 295 -4.78 -33.29 -1.43
N MET A 296 -5.29 -32.15 -1.89
CA MET A 296 -6.21 -31.30 -1.11
C MET A 296 -7.57 -31.96 -0.86
N SER A 297 -7.90 -33.02 -1.62
CA SER A 297 -9.18 -33.72 -1.61
C SER A 297 -9.27 -34.93 -0.66
N GLN A 298 -8.19 -35.33 0.03
CA GLN A 298 -8.22 -36.55 0.85
C GLN A 298 -8.77 -36.33 2.26
N GLU A 299 -9.08 -35.09 2.63
CA GLU A 299 -9.74 -34.76 3.88
C GLU A 299 -10.88 -33.78 3.59
N LEU A 300 -12.13 -34.24 3.75
CA LEU A 300 -13.26 -33.51 4.38
C LEU A 300 -14.51 -33.08 3.55
N ASP A 301 -15.61 -33.15 4.30
CA ASP A 301 -16.81 -32.30 4.48
C ASP A 301 -17.33 -31.35 3.36
N GLU A 302 -18.65 -31.44 3.10
CA GLU A 302 -19.36 -30.77 2.00
C GLU A 302 -19.31 -29.22 2.03
N LYS A 303 -19.11 -28.61 3.20
CA LYS A 303 -19.21 -27.16 3.42
C LYS A 303 -18.08 -26.33 2.80
N TYR A 304 -16.91 -26.91 2.56
CA TYR A 304 -15.74 -26.18 2.03
C TYR A 304 -15.50 -26.43 0.53
N ASN A 305 -16.33 -27.25 -0.12
CA ASN A 305 -16.11 -27.74 -1.47
C ASN A 305 -15.95 -26.63 -2.53
N GLU A 306 -16.73 -25.54 -2.45
CA GLU A 306 -16.66 -24.45 -3.44
C GLU A 306 -15.32 -23.68 -3.38
N GLN A 307 -14.83 -23.38 -2.18
CA GLN A 307 -13.56 -22.67 -2.00
C GLN A 307 -12.38 -23.53 -2.45
N PHE A 308 -12.41 -24.84 -2.14
CA PHE A 308 -11.40 -25.77 -2.61
C PHE A 308 -11.42 -25.94 -4.14
N ASN A 309 -12.60 -25.95 -4.77
CA ASN A 309 -12.72 -25.95 -6.23
C ASN A 309 -12.07 -24.72 -6.84
N LEU A 310 -12.36 -23.53 -6.31
CA LEU A 310 -11.77 -22.29 -6.77
C LEU A 310 -10.24 -22.31 -6.66
N TRP A 311 -9.69 -22.80 -5.55
CA TRP A 311 -8.25 -22.94 -5.37
C TRP A 311 -7.63 -23.89 -6.40
N ARG A 312 -8.24 -25.06 -6.61
CA ARG A 312 -7.77 -26.05 -7.59
C ARG A 312 -7.78 -25.50 -9.02
N GLU A 313 -8.86 -24.83 -9.41
CA GLU A 313 -8.95 -24.17 -10.72
C GLU A 313 -7.90 -23.09 -10.89
N SER A 314 -7.63 -22.31 -9.84
CA SER A 314 -6.66 -21.23 -9.87
C SER A 314 -5.22 -21.73 -9.98
N ILE A 315 -4.86 -22.82 -9.27
CA ILE A 315 -3.57 -23.50 -9.44
C ILE A 315 -3.41 -23.95 -10.89
N LYS A 316 -4.39 -24.66 -11.43
CA LYS A 316 -4.33 -25.18 -12.79
C LYS A 316 -4.19 -24.05 -13.81
N GLY A 317 -5.07 -23.05 -13.72
CA GLY A 317 -5.11 -21.94 -14.67
C GLY A 317 -3.84 -21.11 -14.67
N VAL A 318 -3.26 -20.84 -13.50
CA VAL A 318 -2.01 -20.06 -13.40
C VAL A 318 -0.79 -20.90 -13.78
N ALA A 319 -0.71 -22.18 -13.37
CA ALA A 319 0.41 -23.05 -13.72
C ALA A 319 0.53 -23.32 -15.23
N GLU A 320 -0.56 -23.13 -15.99
CA GLU A 320 -0.59 -23.29 -17.44
C GLU A 320 -0.01 -22.10 -18.23
N LEU A 321 0.15 -20.93 -17.60
CA LEU A 321 0.68 -19.72 -18.23
C LEU A 321 2.19 -19.82 -18.55
N PRO A 322 2.72 -18.97 -19.47
CA PRO A 322 4.16 -18.83 -19.70
C PRO A 322 4.90 -18.52 -18.40
N ALA A 323 5.97 -19.25 -18.11
CA ALA A 323 6.54 -19.29 -16.76
C ALA A 323 8.06 -19.41 -16.74
N ILE A 324 8.65 -19.05 -15.60
CA ILE A 324 10.07 -19.24 -15.31
C ILE A 324 10.23 -20.46 -14.40
N SER A 325 11.18 -21.34 -14.71
CA SER A 325 11.53 -22.47 -13.84
C SER A 325 12.93 -22.30 -13.27
N ILE A 326 13.07 -22.51 -11.96
CA ILE A 326 14.33 -22.41 -11.23
C ILE A 326 14.65 -23.78 -10.66
N SER A 327 15.78 -24.35 -11.11
CA SER A 327 16.25 -25.67 -10.69
C SER A 327 17.69 -25.57 -10.15
N ARG A 328 18.22 -26.67 -9.62
CA ARG A 328 19.61 -26.72 -9.11
C ARG A 328 20.68 -26.35 -10.16
N GLY A 329 20.34 -26.34 -11.46
CA GLY A 329 21.23 -25.95 -12.56
C GLY A 329 21.08 -24.50 -13.05
N GLY A 330 20.24 -23.67 -12.42
CA GLY A 330 19.96 -22.29 -12.84
C GLY A 330 18.51 -22.05 -13.29
N ALA A 331 18.26 -20.85 -13.82
CA ALA A 331 16.94 -20.43 -14.31
C ALA A 331 16.79 -20.71 -15.82
N THR A 332 15.66 -21.28 -16.22
CA THR A 332 15.30 -21.50 -17.63
C THR A 332 13.92 -20.92 -17.91
N GLN A 333 13.80 -20.15 -18.99
CA GLN A 333 12.52 -19.66 -19.52
C GLN A 333 11.98 -20.70 -20.51
N ARG A 334 10.68 -21.03 -20.42
CA ARG A 334 10.00 -21.94 -21.36
C ARG A 334 8.84 -21.26 -22.05
#